data_AF-A0AAV7YM06-F1
#
_entry.id   AF-A0AAV7YM06-F1
#
_cell.length_a   1.000
_cell.length_b   1.000
_cell.length_c   1.000
_cell.angle_alpha   90.00
_cell.angle_beta   90.00
_cell.angle_gamma   90.00
#
_symmetry.space_group_name_H-M   'P 1'
#
loop_
_entity.id
_entity.type
_entity.pdbx_description
1 polymer ?
#
loop_
_entity_poly.entity_id
_entity_poly.type
_entity_poly.pdbx_seq_one_letter_code
_entity_poly.pdbx_strand_id
1 'polypeptide(L)'
;MSNSVKQIRIKTGACKRLYKEKKYYEMEATKQENKIKELRNKNTDQYTINKQEEILQETRSMIPDCVNRLENYYEGLVELVENERENAEVNQTTQYKDALEIIEEVKQLFD
;
A
#
# COMPACT_ATOMS: atom_id res chain seq x y z
N MET A 1 10.24 9.07 25.56
CA MET A 1 9.26 8.62 24.54
C MET A 1 8.71 7.29 25.03
N SER A 2 7.39 7.20 25.28
CA SER A 2 6.77 5.96 25.75
C SER A 2 6.95 4.83 24.71
N ASN A 3 6.90 3.58 25.18
CA ASN A 3 7.03 2.42 24.28
C ASN A 3 5.93 2.45 23.20
N SER A 4 4.71 2.85 23.55
CA SER A 4 3.58 2.98 22.63
C SER A 4 3.82 4.01 21.54
N VAL A 5 4.31 5.22 21.87
CA VAL A 5 4.64 6.25 20.87
C VAL A 5 5.72 5.76 19.89
N LYS A 6 6.70 5.01 20.38
CA LYS A 6 7.73 4.39 19.53
C LYS A 6 7.13 3.36 18.58
N GLN A 7 6.24 2.50 19.06
CA GLN A 7 5.58 1.46 18.26
C GLN A 7 4.64 2.07 17.21
N ILE A 8 3.85 3.08 17.58
CA ILE A 8 3.00 3.84 16.66
C ILE A 8 3.85 4.39 15.52
N ARG A 9 4.94 5.10 15.83
CA ARG A 9 5.84 5.66 14.80
C ARG A 9 6.37 4.60 13.84
N ILE A 10 6.77 3.43 14.35
CA ILE A 10 7.31 2.33 13.53
C ILE A 10 6.23 1.79 12.59
N LYS A 11 5.05 1.47 13.13
CA LYS A 11 3.93 0.90 12.37
C LYS A 11 3.36 1.89 11.36
N THR A 12 3.22 3.17 11.71
CA THR A 12 2.89 4.26 10.78
C THR A 12 3.88 4.34 9.63
N GLY A 13 5.18 4.28 9.91
CA GLY A 13 6.22 4.29 8.89
C GLY A 13 6.18 3.07 7.96
N ALA A 14 5.86 1.89 8.50
CA ALA A 14 5.68 0.67 7.71
C ALA A 14 4.45 0.78 6.79
N CYS A 15 3.30 1.21 7.30
CA CYS A 15 2.09 1.45 6.52
C CYS A 15 2.36 2.44 5.37
N LYS A 16 2.98 3.59 5.66
CA LYS A 16 3.33 4.60 4.64
C LYS A 16 4.19 4.05 3.50
N ARG A 17 5.14 3.16 3.79
CA ARG A 17 6.01 2.54 2.76
C ARG A 17 5.25 1.53 1.92
N LEU A 18 4.56 0.59 2.57
CA LEU A 18 3.81 -0.47 1.89
C LEU A 18 2.68 0.11 1.03
N TYR A 19 2.03 1.17 1.51
CA TYR A 19 1.01 1.89 0.77
C TYR A 19 1.55 2.52 -0.53
N LYS A 20 2.72 3.17 -0.46
CA LYS A 20 3.39 3.73 -1.64
C LYS A 20 3.84 2.64 -2.61
N GLU A 21 4.36 1.54 -2.08
CA GLU A 21 4.80 0.39 -2.86
C GLU A 21 3.64 -0.25 -3.64
N LYS A 22 2.49 -0.49 -2.99
CA LYS A 22 1.25 -0.91 -3.66
C LYS A 22 0.87 0.05 -4.80
N LYS A 23 0.76 1.35 -4.51
CA LYS A 23 0.40 2.37 -5.52
C LYS A 23 1.35 2.35 -6.71
N TYR A 24 2.64 2.15 -6.47
CA TYR A 24 3.64 2.06 -7.53
C TYR A 24 3.41 0.83 -8.42
N TYR A 25 3.20 -0.35 -7.84
CA TYR A 25 2.92 -1.56 -8.62
C TYR A 25 1.61 -1.48 -9.42
N GLU A 26 0.56 -0.87 -8.86
CA GLU A 26 -0.69 -0.63 -9.58
C GLU A 26 -0.52 0.34 -10.76
N MET A 27 0.28 1.40 -10.57
CA MET A 27 0.61 2.35 -11.63
C MET A 27 1.40 1.69 -12.77
N GLU A 28 2.41 0.88 -12.45
CA GLU A 28 3.19 0.15 -13.47
C GLU A 28 2.34 -0.90 -14.19
N ALA A 29 1.46 -1.62 -13.48
CA ALA A 29 0.51 -2.54 -14.12
C ALA A 29 -0.42 -1.81 -15.10
N THR A 30 -0.97 -0.65 -14.69
CA THR A 30 -1.84 0.18 -15.54
C THR A 30 -1.09 0.68 -16.78
N LYS A 31 0.15 1.13 -16.62
CA LYS A 31 1.00 1.58 -17.73
C LYS A 31 1.28 0.46 -18.71
N GLN A 32 1.57 -0.74 -18.20
CA GLN A 32 1.83 -1.92 -19.02
C GLN A 32 0.56 -2.39 -19.75
N GLU A 33 -0.61 -2.35 -19.11
CA GLU A 33 -1.90 -2.61 -19.76
C GLU A 33 -2.18 -1.64 -20.91
N ASN A 34 -1.93 -0.35 -20.71
CA ASN A 34 -2.12 0.65 -21.76
C ASN A 34 -1.17 0.40 -22.93
N LYS A 35 0.08 0.02 -22.66
CA LYS A 35 1.03 -0.39 -23.71
C LYS A 35 0.53 -1.60 -24.49
N ILE A 36 -0.01 -2.63 -23.82
CA ILE A 36 -0.58 -3.80 -24.50
C ILE A 36 -1.77 -3.39 -25.38
N LYS A 37 -2.66 -2.52 -24.90
CA LYS A 37 -3.79 -1.98 -25.69
C LYS A 37 -3.30 -1.27 -26.94
N GLU A 38 -2.27 -0.42 -26.84
CA GLU A 38 -1.68 0.25 -28.00
C GLU A 38 -1.07 -0.72 -29.01
N LEU A 39 -0.35 -1.75 -28.55
CA LEU A 39 0.25 -2.76 -29.42
C LEU A 39 -0.82 -3.56 -30.19
N ARG A 40 -1.94 -3.88 -29.53
CA ARG A 40 -3.11 -4.50 -30.16
C ARG A 40 -3.73 -3.58 -31.21
N ASN A 41 -3.89 -2.29 -30.91
CA ASN A 41 -4.43 -1.31 -31.87
C ASN A 41 -3.52 -1.11 -33.09
N LYS A 42 -2.19 -1.26 -32.90
CA LYS A 42 -1.19 -1.19 -33.98
C LYS A 42 -1.08 -2.50 -34.79
N ASN A 43 -1.88 -3.51 -34.49
CA ASN A 43 -1.77 -4.86 -35.08
C ASN A 43 -0.35 -5.42 -35.00
N THR A 44 0.32 -5.21 -33.86
CA THR A 44 1.66 -5.77 -33.60
C THR A 44 1.55 -7.30 -33.56
N ASP A 45 2.65 -7.98 -33.87
CA ASP A 45 2.69 -9.44 -33.86
C ASP A 45 2.33 -10.03 -32.48
N GLN A 46 1.73 -11.22 -32.51
CA GLN A 46 1.22 -11.89 -31.31
C GLN A 46 2.33 -12.25 -30.32
N TYR A 47 3.54 -12.54 -30.79
CA TYR A 47 4.66 -12.89 -29.90
C TYR A 47 5.04 -11.70 -29.02
N THR A 48 5.14 -10.51 -29.60
CA THR A 48 5.40 -9.27 -28.86
C THR A 48 4.30 -8.96 -27.85
N ILE A 49 3.03 -9.14 -28.22
CA ILE A 49 1.88 -8.93 -27.32
C ILE A 49 1.94 -9.92 -26.15
N ASN A 50 2.14 -11.22 -26.42
CA ASN A 50 2.24 -12.24 -25.38
C ASN A 50 3.38 -11.94 -24.40
N LYS A 51 4.53 -11.48 -24.91
CA LYS A 51 5.66 -11.10 -24.04
C LYS A 51 5.33 -9.94 -23.12
N GLN A 52 4.58 -8.95 -23.60
CA GLN A 52 4.14 -7.85 -22.74
C GLN A 52 3.11 -8.29 -21.70
N GLU A 53 2.26 -9.27 -22.02
CA GLU A 53 1.30 -9.88 -21.08
C GLU A 53 2.00 -10.68 -19.98
N GLU A 54 3.04 -11.43 -20.29
CA GLU A 54 3.90 -12.09 -19.28
C GLU A 54 4.45 -11.07 -18.28
N ILE A 55 5.02 -9.96 -18.78
CA ILE A 55 5.56 -8.88 -17.93
C ILE A 55 4.45 -8.24 -17.07
N LEU A 56 3.23 -8.08 -17.61
CA LEU A 56 2.10 -7.59 -16.85
C LEU A 56 1.73 -8.56 -15.71
N GLN A 57 1.73 -9.86 -15.97
CA GLN A 57 1.45 -10.86 -14.94
C GLN A 57 2.53 -10.88 -13.85
N GLU A 58 3.81 -10.80 -14.22
CA GLU A 58 4.92 -10.66 -13.27
C GLU A 58 4.71 -9.43 -12.36
N THR A 59 4.34 -8.29 -12.93
CA THR A 59 4.08 -7.06 -12.16
C THR A 59 2.88 -7.24 -11.21
N ARG A 60 1.77 -7.79 -11.71
CA ARG A 60 0.56 -8.06 -10.91
C ARG A 60 0.81 -9.09 -9.81
N SER A 61 1.70 -10.05 -10.04
CA SER A 61 2.03 -11.09 -9.05
C SER A 61 2.65 -10.54 -7.76
N MET A 62 3.21 -9.32 -7.80
CA MET A 62 3.80 -8.65 -6.64
C MET A 62 2.76 -7.95 -5.74
N ILE A 63 1.60 -7.60 -6.30
CA ILE A 63 0.59 -6.79 -5.60
C ILE A 63 -0.03 -7.55 -4.40
N PRO A 64 -0.39 -8.84 -4.50
CA PRO A 64 -1.01 -9.56 -3.39
C PRO A 64 -0.15 -9.60 -2.11
N ASP A 65 1.15 -9.87 -2.21
CA ASP A 65 2.04 -9.87 -1.03
C ASP A 65 2.10 -8.48 -0.39
N CYS A 66 2.21 -7.43 -1.22
CA CYS A 66 2.23 -6.05 -0.73
C CYS A 66 0.94 -5.69 0.01
N VAL A 67 -0.22 -6.11 -0.52
CA VAL A 67 -1.53 -5.89 0.10
C VAL A 67 -1.64 -6.63 1.43
N ASN A 68 -1.30 -7.92 1.45
CA ASN A 68 -1.34 -8.73 2.67
C ASN A 68 -0.43 -8.13 3.76
N ARG A 69 0.78 -7.69 3.40
CA ARG A 69 1.69 -7.05 4.34
C ARG A 69 1.14 -5.71 4.82
N LEU A 70 0.57 -4.90 3.92
CA LEU A 70 -0.05 -3.62 4.28
C LEU A 70 -1.20 -3.83 5.28
N GLU A 71 -2.09 -4.79 5.03
CA GLU A 71 -3.23 -5.13 5.88
C GLU A 71 -2.77 -5.52 7.29
N ASN A 72 -1.79 -6.43 7.41
CA ASN A 72 -1.23 -6.82 8.71
C ASN A 72 -0.67 -5.63 9.53
N TYR A 73 0.03 -4.70 8.87
CA TYR A 73 0.55 -3.51 9.56
C TYR A 73 -0.55 -2.50 9.87
N TYR A 74 -1.55 -2.38 9.00
CA TYR A 74 -2.71 -1.52 9.16
C TYR A 74 -3.55 -1.96 10.37
N GLU A 75 -3.97 -3.22 10.42
CA GLU A 75 -4.74 -3.77 11.54
C GLU A 75 -4.01 -3.59 12.87
N GLY A 76 -2.73 -3.96 12.89
CA GLY A 76 -1.91 -3.82 14.09
C GLY A 76 -1.57 -2.36 14.45
N LEU A 77 -1.79 -1.38 13.56
CA LEU A 77 -1.70 0.05 13.88
C LEU A 77 -3.03 0.57 14.41
N VAL A 78 -4.15 0.18 13.80
CA VAL A 78 -5.51 0.50 14.26
C VAL A 78 -5.70 0.01 15.69
N GLU A 79 -5.41 -1.26 15.97
CA GLU A 79 -5.52 -1.82 17.32
C GLU A 79 -4.69 -1.03 18.34
N LEU A 80 -3.46 -0.67 17.99
CA LEU A 80 -2.57 0.08 18.88
C LEU A 80 -3.09 1.50 19.14
N VAL A 81 -3.64 2.16 18.12
CA VAL A 81 -4.23 3.50 18.24
C VAL A 81 -5.47 3.45 19.13
N GLU A 82 -6.36 2.48 18.91
CA GLU A 82 -7.58 2.33 19.73
C GLU A 82 -7.25 2.02 21.20
N ASN A 83 -6.28 1.15 21.46
CA ASN A 83 -5.84 0.83 22.84
C ASN A 83 -5.25 2.05 23.57
N GLU A 84 -4.63 2.98 22.85
CA GLU A 84 -4.01 4.18 23.41
C GLU A 84 -4.94 5.42 23.35
N ARG A 85 -6.19 5.25 22.92
CA ARG A 85 -7.14 6.34 22.66
C ARG A 85 -7.41 7.22 23.87
N GLU A 86 -7.48 6.65 25.07
CA GLU A 86 -7.72 7.37 26.32
C GLU A 86 -6.43 7.77 27.05
N ASN A 87 -5.27 7.36 26.55
CA ASN A 87 -3.97 7.68 27.15
C ASN A 87 -3.52 9.10 26.74
N ALA A 88 -3.70 10.07 27.64
CA ALA A 88 -3.37 11.48 27.40
C ALA A 88 -1.89 11.73 27.03
N GLU A 89 -0.97 10.86 27.48
CA GLU A 89 0.46 10.97 27.15
C GLU A 89 0.77 10.54 25.71
N VAL A 90 -0.14 9.78 25.08
CA VAL A 90 0.04 9.20 23.75
C VAL A 90 -0.89 9.85 22.73
N ASN A 91 -2.18 10.00 23.03
CA ASN A 91 -3.19 10.49 22.08
C ASN A 91 -3.01 11.96 21.66
N GLN A 92 -2.25 12.75 22.43
CA GLN A 92 -1.92 14.15 22.08
C GLN A 92 -0.64 14.27 21.24
N THR A 93 0.11 13.18 21.09
CA THR A 93 1.39 13.20 20.38
C THR A 93 1.20 13.36 18.88
N THR A 94 2.22 13.90 18.21
CA THR A 94 2.22 14.00 16.74
C THR A 94 2.20 12.62 16.10
N GLN A 95 2.88 11.61 16.68
CA GLN A 95 2.90 10.26 16.15
C GLN A 95 1.51 9.61 16.12
N TYR A 96 0.69 9.86 17.14
CA TYR A 96 -0.68 9.37 17.19
C TYR A 96 -1.55 10.05 16.10
N LYS A 97 -1.41 11.36 15.92
CA LYS A 97 -2.11 12.09 14.84
C LYS A 97 -1.68 11.62 13.45
N ASP A 98 -0.38 11.47 13.22
CA ASP A 98 0.18 10.93 11.97
C ASP A 98 -0.32 9.50 11.69
N ALA A 99 -0.57 8.71 12.74
CA ALA A 99 -1.13 7.37 12.62
C ALA A 99 -2.60 7.40 12.17
N LEU A 100 -3.41 8.29 12.74
CA LEU A 100 -4.80 8.47 12.30
C LEU A 100 -4.88 8.89 10.82
N GLU A 101 -4.02 9.81 10.39
CA GLU A 101 -3.98 10.24 8.99
C GLU A 101 -3.66 9.08 8.03
N ILE A 102 -2.65 8.25 8.35
CA ILE A 102 -2.33 7.11 7.47
C ILE A 102 -3.39 6.02 7.54
N ILE A 103 -4.04 5.82 8.69
CA ILE A 103 -5.14 4.85 8.81
C ILE A 103 -6.27 5.25 7.85
N GLU A 104 -6.67 6.53 7.85
CA GLU A 104 -7.72 7.02 6.95
C GLU A 104 -7.31 6.92 5.47
N GLU A 105 -6.06 7.28 5.13
CA GLU A 105 -5.55 7.20 3.75
C GLU A 105 -5.48 5.74 3.23
N VAL A 106 -5.11 4.79 4.10
CA VAL A 106 -5.03 3.36 3.76
C VAL A 106 -6.43 2.73 3.70
N LYS A 107 -7.34 3.13 4.60
CA LYS A 107 -8.71 2.61 4.66
C LYS A 107 -9.47 2.79 3.34
N GLN A 108 -9.28 3.93 2.68
CA GLN A 108 -9.87 4.23 1.35
C GLN A 108 -9.48 3.23 0.24
N LEU A 109 -8.53 2.32 0.48
CA LEU A 109 -8.17 1.25 -0.46
C LEU A 109 -8.86 -0.08 -0.19
N PHE A 110 -9.42 -0.27 1.01
CA PHE A 110 -10.09 -1.50 1.42
C PHE A 110 -11.62 -1.40 1.37
N ASP A 111 -12.16 -0.17 1.36
CA ASP A 111 -13.58 0.14 1.11
C ASP A 111 -13.91 0.16 -0.40
#